data_AF-A0A958DC90-F1
#
_entry.id   AF-A0A958DC90-F1
#
_cell.length_a   1.000
_cell.length_b   1.000
_cell.length_c   1.000
_cell.angle_alpha   90.00
_cell.angle_beta   90.00
_cell.angle_gamma   90.00
#
_symmetry.space_group_name_H-M   'P 1'
#
loop_
_entity.id
_entity.type
_entity.pdbx_description
1 polymer ?
#
loop_
_entity_poly.entity_id
_entity_poly.type
_entity_poly.pdbx_seq_one_letter_code
_entity_poly.pdbx_strand_id
1 'polypeptide(L)' 'MAGKHFEDLQVGQVIKHSNGRTITEMDNVLFSALTMNTQPLHLNEDYASKTEFGQLI' A
#
# COMPACT_ATOMS: atom_id res chain seq x y z
N MET A 1 -2.83 -6.32 20.40
CA MET A 1 -3.73 -7.48 20.62
C MET A 1 -2.92 -8.73 20.39
N ALA A 2 -3.03 -9.73 21.26
CA ALA A 2 -2.49 -11.05 20.94
C ALA A 2 -3.23 -11.59 19.70
N GLY A 3 -2.51 -12.31 18.84
CA GLY A 3 -3.12 -13.01 17.70
C GLY A 3 -4.15 -14.05 18.17
N LYS A 4 -4.95 -14.55 17.24
CA LYS A 4 -5.86 -15.68 17.47
C LYS A 4 -5.15 -16.99 17.17
N HIS A 5 -5.45 -18.04 17.93
CA HIS A 5 -5.09 -19.40 17.54
C HIS A 5 -6.05 -19.92 16.46
N PHE A 6 -5.72 -21.06 15.86
CA PHE A 6 -6.53 -21.62 14.76
C PHE A 6 -7.95 -21.93 15.22
N GLU A 7 -8.09 -22.48 16.43
CA GLU A 7 -9.35 -22.82 17.08
C GLU A 7 -10.24 -21.61 17.43
N ASP A 8 -9.69 -20.40 17.45
CA ASP A 8 -10.43 -19.17 17.72
C ASP A 8 -11.02 -18.53 16.45
N LEU A 9 -10.74 -19.10 15.28
CA LEU A 9 -11.20 -18.61 13.97
C LEU A 9 -12.51 -19.31 13.58
N GLN A 10 -13.46 -18.52 13.07
CA GLN A 10 -14.74 -19.03 12.57
C GLN A 10 -14.87 -18.81 11.07
N VAL A 11 -15.49 -19.76 10.35
CA VAL A 11 -15.77 -19.60 8.92
C VAL A 11 -16.68 -18.39 8.72
N GLY A 12 -16.27 -17.49 7.82
CA GLY A 12 -16.98 -16.23 7.56
C GLY A 12 -16.68 -15.11 8.55
N GLN A 13 -15.76 -15.31 9.51
CA GLN A 13 -15.35 -14.25 10.42
C GLN A 13 -14.69 -13.09 9.68
N VAL A 14 -15.17 -11.87 9.96
CA VAL A 14 -14.55 -10.63 9.48
C VAL A 14 -13.72 -10.02 10.60
N ILE A 15 -12.41 -9.87 10.38
CA ILE A 15 -11.49 -9.22 11.33
C ILE A 15 -11.31 -7.76 10.91
N LYS A 16 -11.88 -6.83 11.68
CA LYS A 16 -11.65 -5.40 11.48
C LYS A 16 -10.37 -4.99 12.22
N HIS A 17 -9.31 -4.72 11.48
CA HIS A 17 -8.07 -4.19 12.06
C HIS A 17 -8.29 -2.79 12.65
N SER A 18 -7.70 -2.55 13.81
CA SER A 18 -7.94 -1.32 14.59
C SER A 18 -7.24 -0.10 14.03
N ASN A 19 -6.14 -0.29 13.29
CA ASN A 19 -5.23 0.78 12.91
C ASN A 19 -5.30 1.00 11.39
N GLY A 20 -5.42 2.27 10.99
CA GLY A 20 -5.09 2.72 9.64
C GLY A 20 -3.68 3.31 9.61
N ARG A 21 -3.06 3.32 8.43
CA ARG A 21 -1.81 4.02 8.18
C ARG A 21 -1.99 4.93 6.98
N THR A 22 -1.73 6.22 7.15
CA THR A 22 -1.69 7.18 6.02
C THR A 22 -0.53 6.83 5.11
N ILE A 23 -0.81 6.67 3.82
CA ILE A 23 0.22 6.50 2.80
C ILE A 23 0.74 7.88 2.40
N THR A 24 2.05 8.00 2.34
CA THR A 24 2.78 9.19 1.91
C THR A 24 3.60 8.87 0.67
N GLU A 25 4.10 9.88 -0.02
CA GLU A 25 5.01 9.71 -1.16
C GLU A 25 6.21 8.81 -0.83
N MET A 26 6.76 8.95 0.38
CA MET A 26 7.91 8.16 0.85
C MET A 26 7.63 6.65 0.82
N ASP A 27 6.39 6.22 1.06
CA ASP A 27 6.03 4.80 1.03
C ASP A 27 6.18 4.21 -0.37
N ASN A 28 5.78 4.99 -1.37
CA ASN A 28 5.85 4.58 -2.76
C ASN A 28 7.31 4.54 -3.25
N VAL A 29 8.10 5.55 -2.90
CA VAL A 29 9.54 5.61 -3.19
C VAL A 29 10.26 4.43 -2.53
N LEU A 30 10.00 4.18 -1.24
CA LEU A 30 10.63 3.09 -0.50
C LEU A 30 10.28 1.73 -1.09
N PHE A 31 9.01 1.47 -1.37
CA PHE A 31 8.58 0.19 -1.92
C PHE A 31 9.16 -0.05 -3.32
N SER A 32 9.17 0.98 -4.16
CA SER A 32 9.77 0.93 -5.50
C SER A 32 11.28 0.64 -5.43
N ALA A 33 12.00 1.26 -4.49
CA ALA A 33 13.43 1.00 -4.28
C ALA A 33 13.71 -0.43 -3.77
N LEU A 34 12.91 -0.92 -2.82
CA LEU A 34 13.06 -2.28 -2.25
C LEU A 34 12.77 -3.38 -3.27
N THR A 35 11.83 -3.13 -4.18
CA THR A 35 11.39 -4.12 -5.19
C THR A 35 12.06 -3.93 -6.55
N MET A 36 12.90 -2.90 -6.69
CA MET A 36 13.47 -2.47 -7.97
C MET A 36 12.40 -2.19 -9.05
N ASN A 37 11.22 -1.74 -8.65
CA ASN A 37 10.20 -1.31 -9.59
C ASN A 37 10.52 0.11 -10.10
N THR A 38 10.90 0.22 -11.36
CA THR A 38 11.30 1.50 -12.00
C THR A 38 10.17 2.16 -12.79
N GLN A 39 8.92 1.76 -12.58
CA GLN A 39 7.77 2.32 -13.28
C GLN A 39 7.63 3.83 -13.02
N PRO A 40 7.68 4.70 -14.06
CA PRO A 40 7.67 6.15 -13.89
C PRO A 40 6.39 6.70 -13.24
N LEU A 41 5.28 5.97 -13.30
CA LEU A 41 4.03 6.36 -12.64
C LEU A 41 4.17 6.48 -11.10
N HIS A 42 5.15 5.82 -10.49
CA HIS A 42 5.39 5.84 -9.04
C HIS A 42 6.51 6.82 -8.63
N LEU A 43 7.32 7.31 -9.58
CA LEU A 43 8.59 7.99 -9.30
C LEU A 43 8.81 9.29 -10.07
N ASN A 44 7.97 9.61 -11.06
CA ASN A 44 8.14 10.79 -11.91
C ASN A 44 6.84 11.59 -12.00
N GLU A 45 6.81 12.72 -11.30
CA GLU A 45 5.66 13.63 -11.23
C GLU A 45 5.24 14.15 -12.62
N ASP A 46 6.20 14.54 -13.46
CA ASP A 46 5.92 15.04 -14.81
C ASP A 46 5.24 13.97 -15.68
N TYR A 47 5.75 12.73 -15.60
CA TYR A 47 5.12 11.61 -16.30
C TYR A 47 3.71 11.33 -15.76
N ALA A 48 3.58 11.23 -14.44
CA ALA A 48 2.32 10.88 -13.79
C ALA A 48 1.23 11.93 -14.03
N SER A 49 1.57 13.21 -14.05
CA SER A 49 0.66 14.32 -14.37
C SER A 49 0.01 14.22 -15.76
N LYS A 50 0.62 13.48 -16.68
CA LYS A 50 0.14 13.27 -18.06
C LYS A 50 -0.69 11.98 -18.21
N THR A 51 -0.81 11.20 -17.15
CA THR A 51 -1.64 9.98 -17.13
C THR A 51 -3.05 10.28 -16.66
N GLU A 52 -3.95 9.29 -16.75
CA GLU A 52 -5.33 9.42 -16.24
C GLU A 52 -5.41 9.70 -14.74
N PHE A 53 -4.35 9.38 -13.98
CA PHE A 53 -4.29 9.59 -12.54
C PHE A 53 -3.92 11.03 -12.16
N GLY A 54 -3.21 11.75 -13.05
CA GLY A 54 -2.81 13.15 -12.87
C GLY A 54 -1.81 13.41 -11.72
N GLN A 55 -1.34 12.38 -11.02
CA GLN A 55 -0.40 12.43 -9.89
C GLN A 55 0.25 11.06 -9.71
N LEU A 56 1.32 10.98 -8.91
CA LEU A 56 1.94 9.71 -8.51
C LEU A 56 0.93 8.80 -7.80
N ILE A 57 0.94 7.51 -8.14
CA ILE A 57 0.13 6.48 -7.46
C ILE A 57 0.99 5.39 -6.87
#